data_AF-A0A920S3W0-F1
#
_entry.id   AF-A0A920S3W0-F1
#
_cell.length_a   1.000
_cell.length_b   1.000
_cell.length_c   1.000
_cell.angle_alpha   90.00
_cell.angle_beta   90.00
_cell.angle_gamma   90.00
#
_symmetry.space_group_name_H-M   'P 1'
#
loop_
_entity.id
_entity.type
_entity.pdbx_description
1 polymer ?
#
loop_
_entity_poly.entity_id
_entity_poly.type
_entity_poly.pdbx_seq_one_letter_code
_entity_poly.pdbx_strand_id
1 'polypeptide(L)' 'MPGQKKTQKFRDLLNSSDLEFLIEAHNGISAKIAEETGFKGLWAGGLAISAQYGLEK' A
#
# COMPACT_ATOMS: atom_id res chain seq x y z
N MET A 1 -15.60 -4.05 -19.37
CA MET A 1 -14.23 -3.69 -19.80
C MET A 1 -13.29 -4.03 -18.64
N PRO A 2 -12.25 -4.85 -18.81
CA PRO A 2 -11.37 -5.17 -17.67
C PRO A 2 -10.67 -3.89 -17.23
N GLY A 3 -10.93 -3.46 -15.99
CA GLY A 3 -10.23 -2.32 -15.38
C GLY A 3 -8.73 -2.60 -15.26
N GLN A 4 -7.93 -1.54 -15.21
CA GLN A 4 -6.47 -1.64 -15.10
C GLN A 4 -6.05 -2.50 -13.89
N LYS A 5 -5.13 -3.45 -14.11
CA LYS A 5 -4.60 -4.34 -13.05
C LYS A 5 -3.85 -3.53 -11.99
N LYS A 6 -3.92 -3.96 -10.72
CA LYS A 6 -3.19 -3.34 -9.60
C LYS A 6 -1.67 -3.28 -9.84
N THR A 7 -1.12 -4.32 -10.47
CA THR A 7 0.31 -4.36 -10.84
C THR A 7 0.68 -3.32 -11.88
N GLN A 8 -0.23 -3.01 -12.81
CA GLN A 8 -0.02 -1.94 -13.79
C GLN A 8 -0.10 -0.57 -13.10
N LYS A 9 -1.09 -0.33 -12.23
CA LYS A 9 -1.16 0.90 -11.42
C LYS A 9 0.11 1.15 -10.63
N PHE A 10 0.65 0.10 -9.98
CA PHE A 10 1.90 0.21 -9.24
C PHE A 10 3.10 0.51 -10.15
N ARG A 11 3.18 -0.15 -11.32
CA ARG A 11 4.21 0.15 -12.32
C ARG A 11 4.13 1.61 -12.79
N ASP A 12 2.92 2.15 -12.98
CA ASP A 12 2.75 3.53 -13.39
C ASP A 12 3.22 4.51 -12.29
N LEU A 13 2.94 4.22 -11.02
CA LEU A 13 3.47 5.00 -9.88
C LEU A 13 5.01 4.97 -9.83
N LEU A 14 5.63 3.81 -10.05
CA LEU A 14 7.09 3.68 -10.05
C LEU A 14 7.78 4.44 -11.19
N ASN A 15 7.09 4.63 -12.32
CA ASN A 15 7.59 5.36 -13.49
C ASN A 15 7.07 6.80 -13.55
N SER A 16 6.40 7.28 -12.50
CA SER A 16 5.92 8.65 -12.43
C SER A 16 7.10 9.62 -12.44
N SER A 17 6.93 10.78 -13.08
CA SER A 17 7.88 11.88 -13.00
C SER A 17 7.83 12.60 -11.64
N ASP A 18 6.77 12.37 -10.87
CA ASP A 18 6.50 13.03 -9.61
C ASP A 18 6.79 12.10 -8.43
N LEU A 19 7.11 12.69 -7.27
CA LEU A 19 7.27 11.94 -6.03
C LEU A 19 5.91 11.42 -5.57
N GLU A 20 5.75 10.11 -5.56
CA GLU A 20 4.55 9.43 -5.10
C GLU A 20 4.68 8.98 -3.65
N PHE A 21 3.57 9.05 -2.90
CA PHE A 21 3.50 8.67 -1.49
C PHE A 21 2.67 7.40 -1.31
N LEU A 22 3.22 6.44 -0.57
CA LEU A 22 2.49 5.29 -0.06
C LEU A 22 2.41 5.38 1.46
N ILE A 23 1.31 4.90 2.03
CA ILE A 23 1.13 4.82 3.49
C ILE A 23 1.21 3.38 3.96
N GLU A 24 1.76 3.19 5.15
CA GLU A 24 1.83 1.86 5.75
C GLU A 24 0.44 1.34 6.12
N ALA A 25 0.15 0.11 5.71
CA ALA A 25 -1.04 -0.62 6.14
C ALA A 25 -0.62 -1.99 6.66
N HIS A 26 -1.12 -2.31 7.85
CA HIS A 26 -0.73 -3.51 8.58
C HIS A 26 -1.89 -4.52 8.67
N ASN A 27 -3.14 -4.12 8.39
CA ASN A 27 -4.31 -5.00 8.29
C ASN A 27 -5.37 -4.46 7.29
N GLY A 28 -6.49 -5.18 7.13
CA GLY A 28 -7.57 -4.79 6.21
C GLY A 28 -8.27 -3.46 6.58
N ILE A 29 -8.36 -3.12 7.86
CA ILE A 29 -9.01 -1.87 8.32
C ILE A 29 -8.14 -0.66 7.96
N SER A 30 -6.84 -0.71 8.29
CA SER A 30 -5.88 0.34 7.94
C SER A 30 -5.73 0.51 6.42
N ALA A 31 -5.80 -0.58 5.66
CA ALA A 31 -5.82 -0.53 4.20
C ALA A 31 -7.06 0.21 3.66
N LYS A 32 -8.23 0.00 4.25
CA LYS A 32 -9.47 0.66 3.82
C LYS A 32 -9.44 2.17 4.12
N ILE A 33 -8.98 2.54 5.31
CA ILE A 33 -8.83 3.95 5.71
C ILE A 33 -7.85 4.66 4.76
N ALA A 34 -6.73 4.03 4.44
CA ALA A 34 -5.74 4.57 3.51
C ALA A 34 -6.30 4.81 2.10
N GLU A 35 -7.12 3.88 1.59
CA GLU A 35 -7.83 4.04 0.31
C GLU A 35 -8.81 5.23 0.37
N GLU A 36 -9.62 5.34 1.43
CA GLU A 36 -10.60 6.42 1.62
C GLU A 36 -9.94 7.80 1.81
N THR A 37 -8.72 7.83 2.35
CA THR A 37 -7.91 9.05 2.50
C THR A 37 -7.28 9.49 1.17
N GLY A 38 -7.34 8.65 0.13
CA GLY A 38 -6.88 8.99 -1.21
C GLY A 38 -5.43 8.55 -1.52
N PHE A 39 -4.84 7.67 -0.72
CA PHE A 39 -3.52 7.13 -1.05
C PHE A 39 -3.58 6.26 -2.30
N LYS A 40 -2.63 6.46 -3.23
CA LYS A 40 -2.56 5.72 -4.49
C LYS A 40 -1.95 4.32 -4.34
N GLY A 41 -1.33 4.03 -3.19
CA GLY A 41 -0.73 2.74 -2.88
C GLY A 41 -0.53 2.54 -1.38
N LEU A 42 -0.41 1.26 -0.99
CA LEU A 42 -0.12 0.84 0.38
C LEU A 42 1.28 0.26 0.47
N TRP A 43 1.96 0.53 1.57
CA TRP A 43 3.21 -0.13 1.94
C TRP A 43 2.93 -1.16 3.03
N ALA A 44 3.24 -2.42 2.76
CA ALA A 44 3.10 -3.49 3.75
C ALA A 44 4.51 -3.82 4.27
N GLY A 45 4.98 -3.06 5.26
CA GLY A 45 6.29 -3.27 5.85
C GLY A 45 6.35 -4.60 6.60
N GLY A 46 7.34 -5.46 6.29
CA GLY A 46 7.52 -6.75 6.96
C GLY A 46 7.68 -6.63 8.49
N LEU A 47 8.25 -5.52 8.97
CA LEU A 47 8.38 -5.17 10.39
C LEU A 47 7.02 -4.84 11.04
N ALA A 48 6.16 -4.10 10.35
CA ALA A 48 4.84 -3.72 10.86
C ALA A 48 3.87 -4.90 10.87
N ILE A 49 3.97 -5.77 9.85
CA ILE A 49 3.21 -7.03 9.81
C ILE A 49 3.67 -7.96 10.94
N SER A 50 4.98 -8.14 11.16
CA SER A 50 5.46 -9.00 12.26
C SER A 50 5.07 -8.46 13.65
N ALA A 51 5.14 -7.13 13.84
CA ALA A 51 4.72 -6.48 15.09
C ALA A 51 3.23 -6.70 15.41
N GLN A 52 2.34 -6.72 14.41
CA GLN A 52 0.92 -7.02 14.64
C GLN A 52 0.65 -8.41 15.22
N TYR A 53 1.49 -9.38 14.89
CA TYR A 53 1.36 -10.76 15.39
C TYR A 53 2.12 -10.98 16.70
N GLY A 54 2.70 -9.93 17.31
CA GLY A 54 3.49 -10.05 18.54
C GLY A 54 4.82 -10.78 18.35
N LEU A 55 5.29 -10.85 17.09
CA LEU A 55 6.54 -11.50 16.74
C LEU A 55 7.60 -10.42 16.53
N GLU A 56 8.39 -10.18 17.57
CA GLU A 56 9.75 -9.66 17.42
C GLU A 56 10.66 -10.85 17.14
N LYS A 57 11.75 -10.66 16.38
CA LYS A 57 12.64 -11.76 15.94
C LYS A 57 13.03 -12.73 17.05
#